data_AF-A0A257YBY8-F1
#
_entry.id   AF-A0A257YBY8-F1
#
_cell.length_a   1.000
_cell.length_b   1.000
_cell.length_c   1.000
_cell.angle_alpha   90.00
_cell.angle_beta   90.00
_cell.angle_gamma   90.00
#
_symmetry.space_group_name_H-M   'P 1'
#
loop_
_entity.id
_entity.type
_entity.pdbx_description
1 polymer ?
#
loop_
_entity_poly.entity_id
_entity_poly.type
_entity_poly.pdbx_seq_one_letter_code
_entity_poly.pdbx_strand_id
1 'polypeptide(L)'
;MSEGVSRQTIFDTLIENNWDEQLVNEVFATITGPEQDVQSDVVLSSENADQSLAKNDDSVAVVETDTAKYGVLQAIKDSVVAIRNNIGGYLALAGIGLVVTGIMYVVLILIVINGMLAQAIIGNVSAGWMSLFLPVALGIITLITSTFISSFIMVTTSITVNDGAEKRKSNIGNVLRVGLKRFVRVALASFLMMIVVLSPLIIVPFLSLALFSNILSGSSVLSYLSGILVMLAGGVWFVVTFLKFALVPYVATFEPNLPLLKTLGRSNFLLKHGGQLFLAKGAALAFVVLVATSLLTGENLQEMQESGNLFTLLVSLVFSVISSAVLVMLYRNRTSLRDDAIASTTQSAQEI
;
A
#
# COMPACT_ATOMS: atom_id res chain seq x y z
N MET A 1 -27.98 8.90 -6.34
CA MET A 1 -29.09 8.54 -5.43
C MET A 1 -29.08 7.04 -5.30
N SER A 2 -28.70 6.48 -4.15
CA SER A 2 -28.85 5.03 -3.92
C SER A 2 -30.28 4.80 -3.46
N GLU A 3 -31.06 4.04 -4.23
CA GLU A 3 -32.35 3.52 -3.77
C GLU A 3 -32.09 2.72 -2.48
N GLY A 4 -32.66 3.18 -1.38
CA GLY A 4 -32.58 2.47 -0.11
C GLY A 4 -33.24 1.11 -0.26
N VAL A 5 -32.56 0.06 0.21
CA VAL A 5 -33.12 -1.29 0.24
C VAL A 5 -34.25 -1.31 1.27
N SER A 6 -35.44 -1.76 0.86
CA SER A 6 -36.59 -1.80 1.76
C SER A 6 -36.35 -2.76 2.92
N ARG A 7 -36.96 -2.49 4.08
CA ARG A 7 -36.88 -3.35 5.28
C ARG A 7 -37.27 -4.79 4.96
N GLN A 8 -38.31 -4.96 4.14
CA GLN A 8 -38.80 -6.27 3.71
C GLN A 8 -37.71 -7.04 2.95
N THR A 9 -37.01 -6.35 2.02
CA THR A 9 -35.93 -6.96 1.24
C THR A 9 -34.77 -7.44 2.12
N ILE A 10 -34.43 -6.70 3.18
CA ILE A 10 -33.38 -7.11 4.13
C ILE A 10 -33.84 -8.33 4.94
N PHE A 11 -35.11 -8.32 5.39
CA PHE A 11 -35.71 -9.44 6.11
C PHE A 11 -35.71 -10.71 5.25
N ASP A 12 -36.25 -10.64 4.04
CA ASP A 12 -36.34 -11.77 3.11
C ASP A 12 -34.94 -12.32 2.76
N THR A 13 -33.95 -11.44 2.55
CA THR A 13 -32.56 -11.84 2.29
C THR A 13 -31.96 -12.60 3.47
N LEU A 14 -32.28 -12.25 4.72
CA LEU A 14 -31.75 -12.96 5.89
C LEU A 14 -32.38 -14.36 6.02
N ILE A 15 -33.69 -14.48 5.78
CA ILE A 15 -34.39 -15.77 5.79
C ILE A 15 -33.89 -16.67 4.65
N GLU A 16 -33.70 -16.13 3.45
CA GLU A 16 -33.12 -16.86 2.31
C GLU A 16 -31.70 -17.39 2.58
N ASN A 17 -30.95 -16.74 3.49
CA ASN A 17 -29.63 -17.18 3.93
C ASN A 17 -29.66 -18.14 5.14
N ASN A 18 -30.81 -18.76 5.44
CA ASN A 18 -31.02 -19.70 6.55
C ASN A 18 -30.73 -19.11 7.94
N TRP A 19 -30.96 -17.81 8.13
CA TRP A 19 -30.99 -17.24 9.47
C TRP A 19 -32.28 -17.67 10.17
N ASP A 20 -32.18 -17.89 11.49
CA ASP A 20 -33.33 -18.28 12.30
C ASP A 20 -34.37 -17.15 12.34
N GLU A 21 -35.60 -17.46 11.93
CA GLU A 21 -36.67 -16.48 11.78
C GLU A 21 -37.06 -15.80 13.10
N GLN A 22 -36.97 -16.53 14.23
CA GLN A 22 -37.25 -15.93 15.54
C GLN A 22 -36.18 -14.90 15.91
N LEU A 23 -34.92 -15.22 15.65
CA LEU A 23 -33.78 -14.35 15.94
C LEU A 23 -33.79 -13.09 15.04
N VAL A 24 -34.16 -13.23 13.77
CA VAL A 24 -34.35 -12.10 12.86
C VAL A 24 -35.49 -11.19 13.35
N ASN A 25 -36.63 -11.77 13.74
CA ASN A 25 -37.76 -11.00 14.29
C ASN A 25 -37.39 -10.25 15.58
N GLU A 26 -36.63 -10.88 16.49
CA GLU A 26 -36.21 -10.28 17.76
C GLU A 26 -35.26 -9.09 17.54
N VAL A 27 -34.34 -9.20 16.58
CA VAL A 27 -33.44 -8.12 16.19
C VAL A 27 -34.21 -6.96 15.56
N PHE A 28 -35.15 -7.26 14.66
CA PHE A 28 -35.96 -6.21 14.05
C PHE A 28 -36.88 -5.51 15.07
N ALA A 29 -37.46 -6.24 16.03
CA ALA A 29 -38.25 -5.67 17.11
C ALA A 29 -37.40 -4.80 18.06
N THR A 30 -36.16 -5.23 18.35
CA THR A 30 -35.24 -4.45 19.19
C THR A 30 -34.80 -3.15 18.53
N ILE A 31 -34.61 -3.15 17.20
CA ILE A 31 -34.18 -1.98 16.45
C ILE A 31 -35.33 -0.98 16.26
N THR A 32 -36.58 -1.45 16.10
CA THR A 32 -37.72 -0.55 15.85
C THR A 32 -38.45 -0.08 17.11
N GLY A 33 -38.08 -0.58 18.28
CA GLY A 33 -38.78 -0.27 19.54
C GLY A 33 -40.19 -0.86 19.58
N PRO A 34 -40.86 -0.84 20.75
CA PRO A 34 -42.25 -1.28 20.86
C PRO A 34 -43.13 -0.38 19.99
N GLU A 35 -43.86 -0.99 19.05
CA GLU A 35 -44.86 -0.35 18.20
C GLU A 35 -45.76 0.58 19.02
N GLN A 36 -45.58 1.89 18.87
CA GLN A 36 -46.69 2.81 19.07
C GLN A 36 -47.58 2.67 17.84
N ASP A 37 -48.79 2.15 18.05
CA ASP A 37 -49.91 2.19 17.11
C ASP A 37 -50.12 3.63 16.61
N VAL A 38 -49.47 3.98 15.51
CA VAL A 38 -49.85 5.15 14.70
C VAL A 38 -50.76 4.61 13.61
N GLN A 39 -52.06 4.59 13.92
CA GLN A 39 -53.11 4.63 12.91
C GLN A 39 -52.92 5.90 12.09
N SER A 40 -52.41 5.76 10.87
CA SER A 40 -52.50 6.80 9.85
C SER A 40 -53.11 6.20 8.60
N ASP A 41 -54.45 6.26 8.53
CA ASP A 41 -55.18 6.38 7.29
C ASP A 41 -54.67 7.64 6.57
N VAL A 42 -53.77 7.48 5.60
CA VAL A 42 -53.49 8.54 4.64
C VAL A 42 -53.62 7.97 3.24
N VAL A 43 -54.79 8.27 2.70
CA VAL A 43 -55.24 8.10 1.32
C VAL A 43 -54.21 8.72 0.37
N LEU A 44 -53.77 7.92 -0.60
CA LEU A 44 -53.09 8.36 -1.82
C LEU A 44 -53.95 9.41 -2.54
N SER A 45 -53.41 10.62 -2.70
CA SER A 45 -53.84 11.53 -3.76
C SER A 45 -52.61 12.03 -4.51
N SER A 46 -52.49 11.56 -5.75
CA SER A 46 -51.70 12.14 -6.81
C SER A 46 -52.37 13.45 -7.25
N GLU A 47 -51.68 14.59 -7.15
CA GLU A 47 -51.70 15.64 -8.20
C GLU A 47 -50.83 16.84 -7.84
N ASN A 48 -49.96 17.17 -8.81
CA ASN A 48 -49.56 18.48 -9.27
C ASN A 48 -48.63 19.40 -8.45
N ALA A 49 -47.62 19.83 -9.20
CA ALA A 49 -47.09 21.18 -9.33
C ALA A 49 -45.98 21.61 -8.37
N ASP A 50 -44.76 21.60 -8.92
CA ASP A 50 -43.92 22.80 -9.08
C ASP A 50 -44.16 23.91 -8.05
N GLN A 51 -43.36 23.95 -6.99
CA GLN A 51 -43.00 25.22 -6.37
C GLN A 51 -41.73 25.14 -5.51
N SER A 52 -40.77 25.98 -5.90
CA SER A 52 -39.67 26.56 -5.12
C SER A 52 -38.68 25.61 -4.44
N LEU A 53 -37.63 25.28 -5.20
CA LEU A 53 -36.26 25.14 -4.72
C LEU A 53 -35.82 26.43 -4.01
N ALA A 54 -36.21 26.59 -2.74
CA ALA A 54 -35.58 27.52 -1.81
C ALA A 54 -34.34 26.84 -1.25
N LYS A 55 -33.21 27.38 -1.68
CA LYS A 55 -31.83 27.07 -1.33
C LYS A 55 -31.60 27.24 0.19
N ASN A 56 -31.85 26.20 0.99
CA ASN A 56 -31.28 26.11 2.33
C ASN A 56 -29.85 25.58 2.20
N ASP A 57 -28.96 26.53 1.87
CA ASP A 57 -27.51 26.43 1.97
C ASP A 57 -27.12 26.57 3.46
N ASP A 58 -27.68 25.72 4.33
CA ASP A 58 -27.07 25.49 5.64
C ASP A 58 -25.88 24.57 5.39
N SER A 59 -24.83 25.18 4.86
CA SER A 59 -23.48 24.65 4.96
C SER A 59 -23.20 24.50 6.44
N VAL A 60 -23.54 23.33 6.98
CA VAL A 60 -23.02 22.82 8.25
C VAL A 60 -21.52 23.05 8.13
N ALA A 61 -21.04 24.09 8.81
CA ALA A 61 -19.65 24.39 8.90
C ALA A 61 -19.04 23.14 9.52
N VAL A 62 -18.46 22.29 8.68
CA VAL A 62 -17.59 21.21 9.10
C VAL A 62 -16.52 21.94 9.88
N VAL A 63 -16.67 21.94 11.20
CA VAL A 63 -15.66 22.45 12.11
C VAL A 63 -14.44 21.60 11.77
N GLU A 64 -13.54 22.17 10.96
CA GLU A 64 -12.19 21.67 10.78
C GLU A 64 -11.56 21.78 12.17
N THR A 65 -11.82 20.77 12.98
CA THR A 65 -11.04 20.51 14.17
C THR A 65 -9.63 20.37 13.64
N ASP A 66 -8.82 21.37 13.98
CA ASP A 66 -7.43 21.50 13.58
C ASP A 66 -6.68 20.33 14.24
N THR A 67 -6.84 19.15 13.64
CA THR A 67 -6.29 17.89 14.11
C THR A 67 -4.80 18.03 13.95
N ALA A 68 -4.14 18.37 15.06
CA ALA A 68 -2.72 18.67 15.13
C ALA A 68 -1.95 17.64 14.30
N LYS A 69 -1.44 18.07 13.15
CA LYS A 69 -0.85 17.18 12.13
C LYS A 69 0.22 16.32 12.80
N TYR A 70 -0.05 15.02 12.91
CA TYR A 70 0.86 14.07 13.54
C TYR A 70 2.23 14.12 12.85
N GLY A 71 3.21 14.68 13.56
CA GLY A 71 4.49 15.06 13.00
C GLY A 71 5.40 13.86 12.71
N VAL A 72 6.34 14.05 11.77
CA VAL A 72 7.28 12.99 11.38
C VAL A 72 8.12 12.48 12.55
N LEU A 73 8.58 13.40 13.38
CA LEU A 73 9.41 13.09 14.55
C LEU A 73 8.63 12.32 15.61
N GLN A 74 7.33 12.63 15.76
CA GLN A 74 6.46 11.89 16.67
C GLN A 74 6.24 10.47 16.16
N ALA A 75 6.00 10.29 14.86
CA ALA A 75 5.92 8.97 14.24
C ALA A 75 7.20 8.16 14.45
N ILE A 76 8.38 8.76 14.24
CA ILE A 76 9.68 8.12 14.50
C ILE A 76 9.81 7.71 15.97
N LYS A 77 9.50 8.62 16.90
CA LYS A 77 9.57 8.35 18.33
C LYS A 77 8.66 7.18 18.73
N ASP A 78 7.42 7.19 18.28
CA ASP A 78 6.44 6.15 18.61
C ASP A 78 6.81 4.82 17.96
N SER A 79 7.37 4.83 16.74
CA SER A 79 7.95 3.65 16.09
C SER A 79 9.11 3.06 16.89
N VAL A 80 10.04 3.89 17.39
CA VAL A 80 11.16 3.42 18.22
C VAL A 80 10.66 2.81 19.53
N VAL A 81 9.66 3.42 20.16
CA VAL A 81 9.04 2.88 21.38
C VAL A 81 8.36 1.54 21.10
N ALA A 82 7.60 1.43 20.01
CA ALA A 82 6.97 0.17 19.61
C ALA A 82 8.00 -0.93 19.30
N ILE A 83 9.11 -0.57 18.64
CA ILE A 83 10.23 -1.48 18.37
C ILE A 83 10.85 -1.97 19.67
N ARG A 84 11.15 -1.06 20.60
CA ARG A 84 11.74 -1.38 21.90
C ARG A 84 10.87 -2.34 22.70
N ASN A 85 9.55 -2.16 22.68
CA ASN A 85 8.61 -3.01 23.41
C ASN A 85 8.61 -4.47 22.91
N ASN A 86 8.96 -4.72 21.65
CA ASN A 86 8.92 -6.03 21.01
C ASN A 86 10.24 -6.43 20.34
N ILE A 87 11.39 -5.96 20.83
CA ILE A 87 12.69 -6.09 20.16
C ILE A 87 13.03 -7.53 19.74
N GLY A 88 12.72 -8.52 20.59
CA GLY A 88 12.95 -9.94 20.28
C GLY A 88 12.09 -10.44 19.12
N GLY A 89 10.83 -10.00 19.04
CA GLY A 89 9.96 -10.31 17.90
C GLY A 89 10.48 -9.71 16.61
N TYR A 90 10.97 -8.47 16.65
CA TYR A 90 11.60 -7.83 15.48
C TYR A 90 12.86 -8.53 15.02
N LEU A 91 13.79 -8.83 15.93
CA LEU A 91 15.04 -9.50 15.58
C LEU A 91 14.78 -10.88 14.99
N ALA A 92 13.83 -11.64 15.56
CA ALA A 92 13.44 -12.93 15.04
C ALA A 92 12.82 -12.81 13.63
N LEU A 93 11.93 -11.85 13.39
CA LEU A 93 11.30 -11.65 12.09
C LEU A 93 12.26 -11.10 11.04
N ALA A 94 13.20 -10.23 11.43
CA ALA A 94 14.28 -9.78 10.57
C ALA A 94 15.17 -10.96 10.18
N GLY A 95 15.54 -11.83 11.14
CA GLY A 95 16.30 -13.05 10.88
C GLY A 95 15.57 -14.00 9.93
N ILE A 96 14.28 -14.26 10.17
CA ILE A 96 13.45 -15.07 9.27
C ILE A 96 13.35 -14.41 7.89
N GLY A 97 13.16 -13.09 7.83
CA GLY A 97 13.14 -12.33 6.59
C GLY A 97 14.43 -12.50 5.80
N LEU A 98 15.60 -12.43 6.44
CA LEU A 98 16.90 -12.68 5.82
C LEU A 98 17.02 -14.12 5.32
N VAL A 99 16.59 -15.12 6.09
CA VAL A 99 16.61 -16.53 5.67
C VAL A 99 15.70 -16.75 4.46
N VAL A 100 14.47 -16.25 4.49
CA VAL A 100 13.52 -16.33 3.36
C VAL A 100 14.07 -15.62 2.14
N THR A 101 14.67 -14.44 2.32
CA THR A 101 15.36 -13.68 1.26
C THR A 101 16.48 -14.50 0.64
N GLY A 102 17.35 -15.10 1.46
CA GLY A 102 18.46 -15.93 1.00
C GLY A 102 17.99 -17.17 0.23
N ILE A 103 16.98 -17.89 0.75
CA ILE A 103 16.38 -19.04 0.07
C ILE A 103 15.79 -18.63 -1.28
N MET A 104 14.99 -17.55 -1.31
CA MET A 104 14.38 -17.07 -2.54
C MET A 104 15.42 -16.62 -3.58
N TYR A 105 16.50 -15.99 -3.13
CA TYR A 105 17.61 -15.60 -3.99
C TYR A 105 18.34 -16.80 -4.58
N VAL A 106 18.60 -17.85 -3.78
CA VAL A 106 19.20 -19.10 -4.27
C VAL A 106 18.29 -19.78 -5.30
N VAL A 107 16.99 -19.91 -5.01
CA VAL A 107 16.01 -20.49 -5.95
C VAL A 107 16.00 -19.70 -7.27
N LEU A 108 16.07 -18.37 -7.18
CA LEU A 108 16.10 -17.49 -8.35
C LEU A 108 17.35 -17.69 -9.21
N ILE A 109 18.53 -17.75 -8.59
CA ILE A 109 19.78 -18.07 -9.29
C ILE A 109 19.66 -19.41 -10.02
N LEU A 110 19.09 -20.43 -9.36
CA LEU A 110 18.90 -21.74 -9.98
C LEU A 110 17.93 -21.70 -11.16
N ILE A 111 16.81 -20.98 -11.06
CA ILE A 111 15.86 -20.80 -12.18
C ILE A 111 16.55 -20.14 -13.37
N VAL A 112 17.33 -19.08 -13.11
CA VAL A 112 18.09 -18.37 -14.14
C VAL A 112 19.11 -19.27 -14.82
N ILE A 113 19.93 -19.96 -14.03
CA ILE A 113 20.97 -20.87 -14.55
C ILE A 113 20.33 -21.97 -15.40
N ASN A 114 19.24 -22.58 -14.92
CA ASN A 114 18.52 -23.60 -15.68
C ASN A 114 17.89 -23.05 -16.96
N GLY A 115 17.33 -21.84 -16.92
CA GLY A 115 16.81 -21.16 -18.11
C GLY A 115 17.90 -20.89 -19.15
N MET A 116 19.09 -20.44 -18.71
CA MET A 116 20.24 -20.23 -19.58
C MET A 116 20.77 -21.54 -20.18
N LEU A 117 20.87 -22.60 -19.37
CA LEU A 117 21.30 -23.94 -19.82
C LEU A 117 20.31 -24.52 -20.84
N ALA A 118 19.01 -24.42 -20.58
CA ALA A 118 17.98 -24.89 -21.51
C ALA A 118 18.07 -24.18 -22.88
N GLN A 119 18.29 -22.86 -22.88
CA GLN A 119 18.44 -22.10 -24.13
C GLN A 119 19.75 -22.42 -24.87
N ALA A 120 20.84 -22.65 -24.14
CA ALA A 120 22.11 -23.08 -24.73
C ALA A 120 22.01 -24.44 -25.42
N ILE A 121 21.20 -25.37 -24.89
CA ILE A 121 20.99 -26.70 -25.45
C ILE A 121 20.08 -26.67 -26.70
N ILE A 122 19.09 -25.77 -26.74
CA ILE A 122 18.10 -25.71 -27.84
C ILE A 122 18.70 -25.09 -29.13
N GLY A 123 19.88 -24.46 -29.08
CA GLY A 123 20.71 -24.12 -30.24
C GLY A 123 20.13 -23.13 -31.27
N ASN A 124 18.89 -22.64 -31.07
CA ASN A 124 18.11 -21.92 -32.09
C ASN A 124 17.78 -20.47 -31.73
N VAL A 125 18.28 -19.93 -30.61
CA VAL A 125 18.07 -18.52 -30.28
C VAL A 125 19.23 -17.72 -30.85
N SER A 126 18.95 -16.82 -31.80
CA SER A 126 20.00 -15.94 -32.32
C SER A 126 20.62 -15.14 -31.16
N ALA A 127 21.94 -14.92 -31.19
CA ALA A 127 22.66 -14.21 -30.14
C ALA A 127 22.04 -12.84 -29.80
N GLY A 128 21.42 -12.18 -30.78
CA GLY A 128 20.68 -10.93 -30.60
C GLY A 128 19.46 -11.06 -29.69
N TRP A 129 18.61 -12.08 -29.89
CA TRP A 129 17.44 -12.30 -29.03
C TRP A 129 17.84 -12.68 -27.61
N MET A 130 18.91 -13.47 -27.44
CA MET A 130 19.42 -13.86 -26.13
C MET A 130 19.96 -12.65 -25.34
N SER A 131 20.62 -11.70 -26.02
CA SER A 131 21.16 -10.47 -25.41
C SER A 131 20.08 -9.50 -24.91
N LEU A 132 18.88 -9.52 -25.48
CA LEU A 132 17.75 -8.67 -25.07
C LEU A 132 16.82 -9.37 -24.08
N PHE A 133 16.45 -10.63 -24.33
CA PHE A 133 15.52 -11.35 -23.47
C PHE A 133 16.11 -11.69 -22.11
N LEU A 134 17.39 -12.06 -22.04
CA LEU A 134 17.99 -12.51 -20.79
C LEU A 134 18.03 -11.39 -19.73
N PRO A 135 18.51 -10.16 -20.01
CA PRO A 135 18.48 -9.07 -19.04
C PRO A 135 17.06 -8.66 -18.65
N VAL A 136 16.10 -8.69 -19.59
CA VAL A 136 14.70 -8.35 -19.30
C VAL A 136 14.06 -9.41 -18.41
N ALA A 137 14.24 -10.69 -18.72
CA ALA A 137 13.74 -11.78 -17.90
C ALA A 137 14.36 -11.77 -16.50
N LEU A 138 15.67 -11.57 -16.41
CA LEU A 138 16.40 -11.37 -15.14
C LEU A 138 15.84 -10.19 -14.35
N GLY A 139 15.62 -9.06 -15.02
CA GLY A 139 15.04 -7.86 -14.43
C GLY A 139 13.67 -8.15 -13.84
N ILE A 140 12.76 -8.75 -14.62
CA ILE A 140 11.39 -9.09 -14.18
C ILE A 140 11.42 -10.08 -13.01
N ILE A 141 12.22 -11.15 -13.09
CA ILE A 141 12.32 -12.17 -12.06
C ILE A 141 12.88 -11.60 -10.75
N THR A 142 13.92 -10.77 -10.83
CA THR A 142 14.50 -10.05 -9.68
C THR A 142 13.49 -9.10 -9.06
N LEU A 143 12.73 -8.40 -9.90
CA LEU A 143 11.71 -7.43 -9.51
C LEU A 143 10.50 -8.08 -8.83
N ILE A 144 10.01 -9.22 -9.35
CA ILE A 144 8.97 -10.02 -8.70
C ILE A 144 9.47 -10.50 -7.33
N THR A 145 10.65 -11.12 -7.29
CA THR A 145 11.17 -11.73 -6.07
C THR A 145 11.45 -10.69 -4.99
N SER A 146 12.08 -9.57 -5.33
CA SER A 146 12.30 -8.46 -4.41
C SER A 146 10.99 -7.87 -3.87
N THR A 147 9.95 -7.79 -4.70
CA THR A 147 8.61 -7.37 -4.27
C THR A 147 7.99 -8.33 -3.27
N PHE A 148 8.09 -9.64 -3.53
CA PHE A 148 7.57 -10.67 -2.62
C PHE A 148 8.32 -10.65 -1.28
N ILE A 149 9.65 -10.61 -1.32
CA ILE A 149 10.48 -10.53 -0.11
C ILE A 149 10.12 -9.27 0.70
N SER A 150 10.08 -8.11 0.04
CA SER A 150 9.77 -6.84 0.67
C SER A 150 8.37 -6.85 1.28
N SER A 151 7.39 -7.46 0.60
CA SER A 151 6.03 -7.61 1.10
C SER A 151 5.98 -8.46 2.37
N PHE A 152 6.73 -9.57 2.43
CA PHE A 152 6.79 -10.41 3.62
C PHE A 152 7.37 -9.66 4.82
N ILE A 153 8.51 -9.00 4.62
CA ILE A 153 9.16 -8.18 5.65
C ILE A 153 8.23 -7.06 6.10
N MET A 154 7.56 -6.40 5.16
CA MET A 154 6.65 -5.30 5.47
C MET A 154 5.44 -5.76 6.28
N VAL A 155 4.80 -6.88 5.92
CA VAL A 155 3.65 -7.43 6.65
C VAL A 155 4.03 -7.81 8.07
N THR A 156 5.10 -8.58 8.22
CA THR A 156 5.57 -9.05 9.53
C THR A 156 5.99 -7.90 10.42
N THR A 157 6.77 -6.95 9.88
CA THR A 157 7.14 -5.71 10.59
C THR A 157 5.91 -4.92 11.00
N SER A 158 4.93 -4.76 10.10
CA SER A 158 3.71 -3.99 10.39
C SER A 158 2.89 -4.57 11.54
N ILE A 159 2.75 -5.90 11.58
CA ILE A 159 2.02 -6.57 12.66
C ILE A 159 2.77 -6.39 13.99
N THR A 160 4.09 -6.58 14.01
CA THR A 160 4.90 -6.45 15.22
C THR A 160 4.96 -5.02 15.75
N VAL A 161 5.02 -4.03 14.85
CA VAL A 161 4.89 -2.60 15.20
C VAL A 161 3.55 -2.32 15.81
N ASN A 162 2.47 -2.82 15.21
CA ASN A 162 1.15 -2.59 15.75
C ASN A 162 0.97 -3.22 17.14
N ASP A 163 1.44 -4.45 17.34
CA ASP A 163 1.43 -5.09 18.66
C ASP A 163 2.28 -4.31 19.68
N GLY A 164 3.45 -3.83 19.27
CA GLY A 164 4.35 -3.04 20.14
C GLY A 164 3.77 -1.69 20.54
N ALA A 165 3.02 -1.06 19.63
CA ALA A 165 2.29 0.17 19.86
C ALA A 165 1.11 -0.03 20.84
N GLU A 166 0.47 -1.20 20.80
CA GLU A 166 -0.59 -1.59 21.75
C GLU A 166 -0.03 -2.18 23.06
N LYS A 167 1.30 -2.15 23.26
CA LYS A 167 2.00 -2.75 24.42
C LYS A 167 1.73 -4.25 24.60
N ARG A 168 1.34 -4.95 23.52
CA ARG A 168 1.19 -6.42 23.51
C ARG A 168 2.50 -7.08 23.13
N LYS A 169 2.86 -8.17 23.82
CA LYS A 169 4.00 -9.00 23.43
C LYS A 169 3.66 -9.75 22.15
N SER A 170 4.47 -9.59 21.12
CA SER A 170 4.24 -10.25 19.84
C SER A 170 4.77 -11.69 19.88
N ASN A 171 3.88 -12.67 19.72
CA ASN A 171 4.28 -14.07 19.59
C ASN A 171 4.69 -14.34 18.12
N ILE A 172 5.95 -14.71 17.89
CA ILE A 172 6.53 -14.97 16.57
C ILE A 172 5.65 -15.95 15.76
N GLY A 173 5.16 -17.03 16.38
CA GLY A 173 4.32 -18.01 15.70
C GLY A 173 2.99 -17.41 15.24
N ASN A 174 2.39 -16.53 16.03
CA ASN A 174 1.17 -15.82 15.65
C ASN A 174 1.43 -14.80 14.55
N VAL A 175 2.52 -14.02 14.64
CA VAL A 175 2.90 -13.06 13.60
C VAL A 175 3.15 -13.76 12.27
N LEU A 176 3.86 -14.89 12.27
CA LEU A 176 4.09 -15.67 11.07
C LEU A 176 2.79 -16.21 10.49
N ARG A 177 1.90 -16.77 11.31
CA ARG A 177 0.62 -17.31 10.85
C ARG A 177 -0.28 -16.22 10.24
N VAL A 178 -0.44 -15.10 10.95
CA VAL A 178 -1.24 -13.96 10.47
C VAL A 178 -0.57 -13.32 9.25
N GLY A 179 0.75 -13.17 9.30
CA GLY A 179 1.56 -12.60 8.23
C GLY A 179 1.46 -13.42 6.95
N LEU A 180 1.61 -14.74 7.02
CA LEU A 180 1.48 -15.65 5.89
C LEU A 180 0.06 -15.65 5.29
N LYS A 181 -0.98 -15.58 6.14
CA LYS A 181 -2.37 -15.46 5.67
C LYS A 181 -2.61 -14.16 4.89
N ARG A 182 -1.96 -13.06 5.29
CA ARG A 182 -2.09 -11.74 4.62
C ARG A 182 -1.07 -11.53 3.50
N PHE A 183 -0.01 -12.33 3.47
CA PHE A 183 1.15 -12.18 2.59
C PHE A 183 0.78 -12.12 1.12
N VAL A 184 0.03 -13.09 0.61
CA VAL A 184 -0.32 -13.18 -0.82
C VAL A 184 -1.03 -11.92 -1.29
N ARG A 185 -1.98 -11.43 -0.49
CA ARG A 185 -2.72 -10.20 -0.78
C ARG A 185 -1.81 -8.98 -0.81
N VAL A 186 -0.88 -8.86 0.15
CA VAL A 186 0.04 -7.72 0.22
C VAL A 186 1.09 -7.80 -0.88
N ALA A 187 1.56 -8.99 -1.24
CA ALA A 187 2.42 -9.22 -2.39
C ALA A 187 1.74 -8.81 -3.71
N LEU A 188 0.48 -9.21 -3.91
CA LEU A 188 -0.30 -8.80 -5.07
C LEU A 188 -0.55 -7.28 -5.11
N ALA A 189 -0.87 -6.67 -3.96
CA ALA A 189 -1.05 -5.22 -3.87
C ALA A 189 0.25 -4.45 -4.18
N SER A 190 1.39 -4.92 -3.66
CA SER A 190 2.71 -4.35 -3.92
C SER A 190 3.12 -4.53 -5.38
N PHE A 191 2.83 -5.69 -5.96
CA PHE A 191 3.08 -5.96 -7.37
C PHE A 191 2.25 -5.04 -8.28
N LEU A 192 0.95 -4.87 -7.97
CA LEU A 192 0.07 -3.95 -8.69
C LEU A 192 0.56 -2.50 -8.59
N MET A 193 0.94 -2.06 -7.38
CA MET A 193 1.54 -0.75 -7.17
C MET A 193 2.79 -0.57 -8.03
N MET A 194 3.66 -1.57 -8.06
CA MET A 194 4.90 -1.53 -8.82
C MET A 194 4.65 -1.45 -10.33
N ILE A 195 3.69 -2.21 -10.87
CA ILE A 195 3.28 -2.08 -12.28
C ILE A 195 2.87 -0.63 -12.57
N VAL A 196 2.05 -0.01 -11.70
CA VAL A 196 1.60 1.37 -11.91
C VAL A 196 2.78 2.36 -11.85
N VAL A 197 3.66 2.19 -10.87
CA VAL A 197 4.81 3.08 -10.64
C VAL A 197 5.85 2.96 -11.75
N LEU A 198 6.14 1.74 -12.21
CA LEU A 198 7.13 1.47 -13.25
C LEU A 198 6.57 1.47 -14.66
N SER A 199 5.25 1.63 -14.83
CA SER A 199 4.60 1.59 -16.15
C SER A 199 5.25 2.50 -17.20
N PRO A 200 5.70 3.75 -16.91
CA PRO A 200 6.36 4.55 -17.94
C PRO A 200 7.75 4.02 -18.30
N LEU A 201 8.47 3.46 -17.34
CA LEU A 201 9.78 2.85 -17.59
C LEU A 201 9.66 1.57 -18.43
N ILE A 202 8.49 0.94 -18.46
CA ILE A 202 8.21 -0.21 -19.33
C ILE A 202 7.67 0.27 -20.69
N ILE A 203 6.66 1.14 -20.69
CA ILE A 203 5.97 1.58 -21.91
C ILE A 203 6.91 2.37 -22.80
N VAL A 204 7.72 3.29 -22.25
CA VAL A 204 8.48 4.21 -23.10
C VAL A 204 9.60 3.51 -23.89
N PRO A 205 10.40 2.58 -23.34
CA PRO A 205 11.35 1.82 -24.15
C PRO A 205 10.67 1.00 -25.25
N PHE A 206 9.54 0.37 -24.96
CA PHE A 206 8.75 -0.36 -25.97
C PHE A 206 8.22 0.57 -27.07
N LEU A 207 7.68 1.73 -26.69
CA LEU A 207 7.24 2.75 -27.65
C LEU A 207 8.42 3.29 -28.46
N SER A 208 9.59 3.45 -27.82
CA SER A 208 10.80 3.93 -28.49
C SER A 208 11.32 2.94 -29.53
N LEU A 209 11.28 1.64 -29.22
CA LEU A 209 11.61 0.56 -30.16
C LEU A 209 10.62 0.52 -31.32
N ALA A 210 9.32 0.66 -31.05
CA ALA A 210 8.28 0.61 -32.07
C ALA A 210 8.29 1.84 -33.00
N LEU A 211 8.49 3.05 -32.44
CA LEU A 211 8.38 4.31 -33.17
C LEU A 211 9.71 4.82 -33.75
N PHE A 212 10.85 4.48 -33.12
CA PHE A 212 12.16 5.04 -33.47
C PHE A 212 13.17 3.98 -33.93
N SER A 213 12.76 2.73 -34.22
CA SER A 213 13.68 1.73 -34.81
C SER A 213 14.37 2.22 -36.09
N ASN A 214 13.73 3.13 -36.85
CA ASN A 214 14.30 3.75 -38.04
C ASN A 214 15.04 5.09 -37.79
N ILE A 215 14.91 5.69 -36.61
CA ILE A 215 15.49 7.01 -36.26
C ILE A 215 16.70 6.87 -35.33
N LEU A 216 16.75 5.82 -34.49
CA LEU A 216 17.84 5.54 -33.54
C LEU A 216 19.15 5.08 -34.19
N SER A 217 19.14 4.77 -35.48
CA SER A 217 20.37 4.54 -36.27
C SER A 217 21.14 5.83 -36.56
N GLY A 218 20.52 7.01 -36.38
CA GLY A 218 21.19 8.30 -36.45
C GLY A 218 21.67 8.74 -35.07
N SER A 219 22.98 8.98 -34.94
CA SER A 219 23.66 9.62 -33.79
C SER A 219 23.28 11.10 -33.62
N SER A 220 22.02 11.44 -33.86
CA SER A 220 21.55 12.81 -33.81
C SER A 220 21.40 13.26 -32.35
N VAL A 221 21.79 14.50 -32.09
CA VAL A 221 21.61 15.19 -30.79
C VAL A 221 20.14 15.14 -30.33
N LEU A 222 19.20 15.09 -31.27
CA LEU A 222 17.76 14.89 -31.05
C LEU A 222 17.43 13.56 -30.35
N SER A 223 18.10 12.47 -30.72
CA SER A 223 17.93 11.16 -30.07
C SER A 223 18.31 11.23 -28.59
N TYR A 224 19.44 11.88 -28.26
CA TYR A 224 19.87 12.07 -26.87
C TYR A 224 18.93 12.99 -26.07
N LEU A 225 18.51 14.12 -26.64
CA LEU A 225 17.55 15.03 -26.02
C LEU A 225 16.21 14.34 -25.71
N SER A 226 15.71 13.53 -26.65
CA SER A 226 14.48 12.77 -26.46
C SER A 226 14.61 11.72 -25.35
N GLY A 227 15.75 11.02 -25.27
CA GLY A 227 16.05 10.08 -24.19
C GLY A 227 16.09 10.75 -22.81
N ILE A 228 16.71 11.92 -22.70
CA ILE A 228 16.77 12.68 -21.45
C ILE A 228 15.37 13.14 -21.01
N LEU A 229 14.55 13.67 -21.94
CA LEU A 229 13.19 14.10 -21.64
C LEU A 229 12.31 12.94 -21.17
N VAL A 230 12.45 11.78 -21.82
CA VAL A 230 11.78 10.54 -21.41
C VAL A 230 12.19 10.12 -20.00
N MET A 231 13.50 10.14 -19.70
CA MET A 231 14.00 9.79 -18.37
C MET A 231 13.49 10.75 -17.29
N LEU A 232 13.47 12.06 -17.57
CA LEU A 232 12.94 13.06 -16.64
C LEU A 232 11.44 12.89 -16.42
N ALA A 233 10.66 12.72 -17.49
CA ALA A 233 9.21 12.49 -17.39
C ALA A 233 8.90 11.19 -16.64
N GLY A 234 9.64 10.11 -16.92
CA GLY A 234 9.56 8.84 -16.20
C GLY A 234 9.92 8.98 -14.73
N GLY A 235 10.96 9.75 -14.40
CA GLY A 235 11.37 10.04 -13.03
C GLY A 235 10.31 10.83 -12.26
N VAL A 236 9.74 11.88 -12.86
CA VAL A 236 8.64 12.65 -12.26
C VAL A 236 7.42 11.76 -12.04
N TRP A 237 7.06 10.92 -13.02
CA TRP A 237 5.96 9.98 -12.86
C TRP A 237 6.20 9.02 -11.71
N PHE A 238 7.39 8.40 -11.67
CA PHE A 238 7.79 7.46 -10.62
C PHE A 238 7.62 8.11 -9.24
N VAL A 239 8.16 9.31 -9.05
CA VAL A 239 8.06 10.03 -7.77
C VAL A 239 6.61 10.33 -7.41
N VAL A 240 5.82 10.87 -8.35
CA VAL A 240 4.42 11.25 -8.09
C VAL A 240 3.55 10.03 -7.81
N THR A 241 3.69 8.93 -8.56
CA THR A 241 2.91 7.70 -8.33
C THR A 241 3.37 6.99 -7.06
N PHE A 242 4.66 6.93 -6.78
CA PHE A 242 5.17 6.39 -5.52
C PHE A 242 4.58 7.16 -4.33
N LEU A 243 4.59 8.50 -4.36
CA LEU A 243 4.01 9.33 -3.30
C LEU A 243 2.48 9.20 -3.16
N LYS A 244 1.77 8.80 -4.22
CA LYS A 244 0.32 8.54 -4.18
C LYS A 244 -0.03 7.14 -3.67
N PHE A 245 0.85 6.17 -3.86
CA PHE A 245 0.56 4.76 -3.60
C PHE A 245 1.44 4.11 -2.53
N ALA A 246 2.35 4.84 -1.89
CA ALA A 246 3.25 4.31 -0.86
C ALA A 246 2.55 3.57 0.30
N LEU A 247 1.29 3.91 0.61
CA LEU A 247 0.53 3.24 1.68
C LEU A 247 -0.22 1.97 1.26
N VAL A 248 -0.20 1.60 -0.04
CA VAL A 248 -0.93 0.43 -0.56
C VAL A 248 -0.65 -0.87 0.21
N PRO A 249 0.61 -1.26 0.46
CA PRO A 249 0.88 -2.52 1.17
C PRO A 249 0.41 -2.50 2.63
N TYR A 250 0.41 -1.33 3.28
CA TYR A 250 -0.12 -1.17 4.64
C TYR A 250 -1.63 -1.25 4.69
N VAL A 251 -2.33 -0.58 3.75
CA VAL A 251 -3.78 -0.72 3.58
C VAL A 251 -4.14 -2.18 3.32
N ALA A 252 -3.40 -2.88 2.45
CA ALA A 252 -3.64 -4.29 2.18
C ALA A 252 -3.41 -5.19 3.42
N THR A 253 -2.49 -4.79 4.30
CA THR A 253 -2.18 -5.49 5.56
C THR A 253 -3.26 -5.29 6.62
N PHE A 254 -3.74 -4.06 6.81
CA PHE A 254 -4.64 -3.73 7.91
C PHE A 254 -6.13 -3.71 7.54
N GLU A 255 -6.47 -3.51 6.26
CA GLU A 255 -7.84 -3.56 5.73
C GLU A 255 -8.00 -4.77 4.80
N PRO A 256 -7.96 -6.03 5.30
CA PRO A 256 -7.95 -7.25 4.48
C PRO A 256 -9.28 -7.55 3.79
N ASN A 257 -10.36 -6.84 4.12
CA ASN A 257 -11.68 -7.05 3.54
C ASN A 257 -11.91 -6.18 2.28
N LEU A 258 -11.06 -5.18 2.02
CA LEU A 258 -11.19 -4.34 0.83
C LEU A 258 -10.76 -5.08 -0.45
N PRO A 259 -11.43 -4.91 -1.59
CA PRO A 259 -10.91 -5.38 -2.87
C PRO A 259 -9.56 -4.75 -3.23
N LEU A 260 -8.63 -5.50 -3.84
CA LEU A 260 -7.28 -5.04 -4.19
C LEU A 260 -7.27 -3.74 -5.01
N LEU A 261 -8.20 -3.58 -5.95
CA LEU A 261 -8.33 -2.36 -6.75
C LEU A 261 -8.73 -1.14 -5.90
N LYS A 262 -9.58 -1.34 -4.88
CA LYS A 262 -9.98 -0.25 -3.95
C LYS A 262 -8.84 0.14 -3.02
N THR A 263 -7.88 -0.74 -2.75
CA THR A 263 -6.68 -0.47 -1.94
C THR A 263 -5.83 0.67 -2.51
N LEU A 264 -5.69 0.75 -3.85
CA LEU A 264 -4.99 1.85 -4.52
C LEU A 264 -5.67 3.21 -4.27
N GLY A 265 -6.98 3.26 -4.47
CA GLY A 265 -7.77 4.47 -4.23
C GLY A 265 -7.73 4.91 -2.76
N ARG A 266 -7.83 3.94 -1.84
CA ARG A 266 -7.73 4.15 -0.40
C ARG A 266 -6.38 4.74 0.01
N SER A 267 -5.28 4.23 -0.52
CA SER A 267 -3.93 4.76 -0.29
C SER A 267 -3.81 6.22 -0.72
N ASN A 268 -4.24 6.54 -1.94
CA ASN A 268 -4.22 7.91 -2.47
C ASN A 268 -5.10 8.86 -1.64
N PHE A 269 -6.27 8.40 -1.19
CA PHE A 269 -7.14 9.17 -0.31
C PHE A 269 -6.45 9.51 1.03
N LEU A 270 -5.86 8.51 1.70
CA LEU A 270 -5.16 8.70 2.97
C LEU A 270 -3.93 9.63 2.83
N LEU A 271 -3.26 9.60 1.67
CA LEU A 271 -2.09 10.44 1.40
C LEU A 271 -2.44 11.88 1.03
N LYS A 272 -3.55 12.09 0.33
CA LYS A 272 -4.05 13.44 0.04
C LYS A 272 -4.47 14.19 1.30
N HIS A 273 -5.22 13.54 2.18
CA HIS A 273 -5.75 14.19 3.40
C HIS A 273 -4.71 14.28 4.51
N GLY A 274 -3.84 13.27 4.65
CA GLY A 274 -2.81 13.26 5.69
C GLY A 274 -1.52 14.01 5.35
N GLY A 275 -1.42 14.60 4.15
CA GLY A 275 -0.24 15.33 3.66
C GLY A 275 0.84 14.41 3.07
N GLN A 276 1.21 14.66 1.80
CA GLN A 276 2.28 13.97 1.08
C GLN A 276 3.69 14.45 1.47
N LEU A 277 3.79 15.66 1.99
CA LEU A 277 5.03 16.29 2.46
C LEU A 277 5.76 15.45 3.52
N PHE A 278 5.03 14.64 4.29
CA PHE A 278 5.64 13.69 5.21
C PHE A 278 6.56 12.70 4.47
N LEU A 279 6.07 12.08 3.38
CA LEU A 279 6.82 11.06 2.65
C LEU A 279 8.08 11.65 2.02
N ALA A 280 7.97 12.88 1.51
CA ALA A 280 9.11 13.64 1.01
C ALA A 280 10.16 13.89 2.11
N LYS A 281 9.73 14.27 3.33
CA LYS A 281 10.64 14.43 4.48
C LYS A 281 11.29 13.10 4.89
N GLY A 282 10.54 12.01 4.88
CA GLY A 282 11.07 10.66 5.14
C GLY A 282 12.12 10.23 4.10
N ALA A 283 11.84 10.48 2.82
CA ALA A 283 12.78 10.23 1.73
C ALA A 283 14.03 11.11 1.83
N ALA A 284 13.88 12.39 2.18
CA ALA A 284 15.01 13.28 2.42
C ALA A 284 15.87 12.81 3.61
N LEU A 285 15.24 12.36 4.70
CA LEU A 285 15.96 11.77 5.84
C LEU A 285 16.71 10.50 5.43
N ALA A 286 16.08 9.63 4.63
CA ALA A 286 16.73 8.44 4.06
C ALA A 286 17.98 8.80 3.28
N PHE A 287 17.87 9.82 2.42
CA PHE A 287 18.98 10.32 1.62
C PHE A 287 20.12 10.86 2.50
N VAL A 288 19.80 11.64 3.53
CA VAL A 288 20.80 12.15 4.49
C VAL A 288 21.50 11.00 5.21
N VAL A 289 20.77 9.98 5.66
CA VAL A 289 21.36 8.80 6.32
C VAL A 289 22.28 8.03 5.36
N LEU A 290 21.88 7.84 4.11
CA LEU A 290 22.72 7.19 3.10
C LEU A 290 24.01 7.97 2.84
N VAL A 291 23.92 9.28 2.64
CA VAL A 291 25.09 10.15 2.45
C VAL A 291 26.00 10.11 3.67
N ALA A 292 25.46 10.23 4.88
CA ALA A 292 26.24 10.17 6.11
C ALA A 292 26.94 8.80 6.27
N THR A 293 26.28 7.70 5.90
CA THR A 293 26.88 6.37 5.96
C THR A 293 28.04 6.25 4.98
N SER A 294 27.89 6.75 3.74
CA SER A 294 28.97 6.79 2.75
C SER A 294 30.16 7.64 3.21
N LEU A 295 29.91 8.78 3.84
CA LEU A 295 30.97 9.61 4.41
C LEU A 295 31.70 8.92 5.58
N LEU A 296 30.98 8.14 6.39
CA LEU A 296 31.56 7.44 7.55
C LEU A 296 32.35 6.19 7.14
N THR A 297 31.92 5.46 6.11
CA THR A 297 32.65 4.29 5.60
C THR A 297 33.82 4.69 4.71
N GLY A 298 33.81 5.90 4.15
CA GLY A 298 34.81 6.37 3.18
C GLY A 298 34.68 5.69 1.81
N GLU A 299 33.66 4.85 1.63
CA GLU A 299 33.34 4.18 0.38
C GLU A 299 32.37 5.06 -0.42
N ASN A 300 32.60 5.16 -1.73
CA ASN A 300 31.61 5.78 -2.61
C ASN A 300 30.31 4.96 -2.57
N LEU A 301 29.15 5.58 -2.78
CA LEU A 301 27.84 4.89 -2.75
C LEU A 301 27.79 3.63 -3.62
N GLN A 302 28.54 3.62 -4.73
CA GLN A 302 28.65 2.49 -5.63
C GLN A 302 29.51 1.35 -5.04
N GLU A 303 30.62 1.68 -4.39
CA GLU A 303 31.47 0.71 -3.69
C GLU A 303 30.77 0.13 -2.47
N MET A 304 29.97 0.92 -1.75
CA MET A 304 29.15 0.43 -0.63
C MET A 304 28.14 -0.63 -1.05
N GLN A 305 27.66 -0.59 -2.30
CA GLN A 305 26.73 -1.58 -2.83
C GLN A 305 27.45 -2.90 -3.17
N GLU A 306 28.73 -2.83 -3.54
CA GLU A 306 29.54 -3.98 -3.96
C GLU A 306 30.36 -4.59 -2.82
N SER A 307 30.77 -3.78 -1.83
CA SER A 307 31.73 -4.16 -0.78
C SER A 307 31.19 -5.22 0.20
N GLY A 308 29.89 -5.47 0.20
CA GLY A 308 29.26 -6.42 1.13
C GLY A 308 29.51 -6.06 2.60
N ASN A 309 29.85 -4.79 2.88
CA ASN A 309 30.27 -4.34 4.19
C ASN A 309 29.14 -4.58 5.20
N LEU A 310 29.41 -5.42 6.21
CA LEU A 310 28.44 -5.78 7.24
C LEU A 310 27.87 -4.54 7.96
N PHE A 311 28.67 -3.49 8.13
CA PHE A 311 28.20 -2.25 8.73
C PHE A 311 27.12 -1.58 7.87
N THR A 312 27.38 -1.42 6.58
CA THR A 312 26.41 -0.87 5.61
C THR A 312 25.13 -1.69 5.60
N LEU A 313 25.25 -3.02 5.54
CA LEU A 313 24.09 -3.92 5.57
C LEU A 313 23.26 -3.76 6.84
N LEU A 314 23.89 -3.66 8.01
CA LEU A 314 23.20 -3.45 9.28
C LEU A 314 22.51 -2.09 9.32
N VAL A 315 23.16 -1.02 8.87
CA VAL A 315 22.56 0.33 8.81
C VAL A 315 21.36 0.34 7.87
N SER A 316 21.48 -0.26 6.68
CA SER A 316 20.37 -0.36 5.72
C SER A 316 19.20 -1.18 6.28
N LEU A 317 19.48 -2.28 6.99
CA LEU A 317 18.46 -3.10 7.63
C LEU A 317 17.72 -2.33 8.72
N VAL A 318 18.44 -1.67 9.63
CA VAL A 318 17.84 -0.83 10.69
C VAL A 318 17.01 0.30 10.08
N PHE A 319 17.54 0.98 9.06
CA PHE A 319 16.85 2.06 8.38
C PHE A 319 15.55 1.59 7.70
N SER A 320 15.59 0.43 7.02
CA SER A 320 14.43 -0.18 6.39
C SER A 320 13.32 -0.54 7.40
N VAL A 321 13.71 -1.11 8.54
CA VAL A 321 12.78 -1.45 9.63
C VAL A 321 12.15 -0.19 10.23
N ILE A 322 12.96 0.84 10.53
CA ILE A 322 12.44 2.11 11.08
C ILE A 322 11.51 2.78 10.09
N SER A 323 11.90 2.87 8.81
CA SER A 323 11.07 3.47 7.76
C SER A 323 9.73 2.75 7.63
N SER A 324 9.75 1.42 7.66
CA SER A 324 8.53 0.61 7.63
C SER A 324 7.66 0.85 8.86
N ALA A 325 8.26 0.90 10.05
CA ALA A 325 7.54 1.15 11.30
C ALA A 325 6.90 2.54 11.35
N VAL A 326 7.58 3.55 10.79
CA VAL A 326 7.07 4.92 10.70
C VAL A 326 5.84 4.97 9.78
N LEU A 327 5.90 4.31 8.63
CA LEU A 327 4.75 4.22 7.72
C LEU A 327 3.54 3.53 8.36
N VAL A 328 3.76 2.52 9.19
CA VAL A 328 2.71 1.84 9.97
C VAL A 328 2.06 2.78 10.98
N MET A 329 2.87 3.52 11.75
CA MET A 329 2.34 4.46 12.74
C MET A 329 1.52 5.57 12.10
N LEU A 330 1.97 6.08 10.95
CA LEU A 330 1.22 7.08 10.19
C LEU A 330 -0.08 6.53 9.65
N TYR A 331 -0.04 5.32 9.09
CA TYR A 331 -1.24 4.65 8.63
C TYR A 331 -2.26 4.56 9.77
N ARG A 332 -1.82 4.06 10.93
CA ARG A 332 -2.67 3.91 12.12
C ARG A 332 -3.25 5.23 12.61
N ASN A 333 -2.42 6.27 12.73
CA ASN A 333 -2.89 7.59 13.16
C ASN A 333 -3.89 8.19 12.17
N ARG A 334 -3.73 7.94 10.87
CA ARG A 334 -4.67 8.45 9.85
C ARG A 334 -5.98 7.67 9.81
N THR A 335 -5.96 6.37 10.15
CA THR A 335 -7.19 5.61 10.27
C THR A 335 -7.97 6.00 11.53
N SER A 336 -7.31 6.20 12.67
CA SER A 336 -8.00 6.60 13.91
C SER A 336 -8.71 7.95 13.78
N LEU A 337 -8.03 8.96 13.20
CA LEU A 337 -8.64 10.28 12.98
C LEU A 337 -9.91 10.23 12.11
N ARG A 338 -9.98 9.28 11.17
CA ARG A 338 -11.18 9.11 10.34
C ARG A 338 -12.31 8.46 11.13
N ASP A 339 -12.00 7.43 11.90
CA ASP A 339 -13.01 6.72 12.69
C ASP A 339 -13.62 7.68 13.73
N ASP A 340 -12.81 8.56 14.32
CA ASP A 340 -13.26 9.64 15.20
C ASP A 340 -14.17 10.64 14.47
N ALA A 341 -13.81 11.06 13.25
CA ALA A 341 -14.62 11.99 12.44
C ALA A 341 -15.96 11.39 11.98
N ILE A 342 -15.99 10.09 11.67
CA ILE A 342 -17.24 9.40 11.35
C ILE A 342 -18.11 9.31 12.60
N ALA A 343 -17.54 8.93 13.74
CA ALA A 343 -18.26 8.83 15.01
C ALA A 343 -18.88 10.17 15.42
N SER A 344 -18.14 11.28 15.30
CA SER A 344 -18.65 12.62 15.61
C SER A 344 -19.79 13.04 14.66
N THR A 345 -19.69 12.69 13.38
CA THR A 345 -20.75 12.98 12.39
C THR A 345 -22.01 12.19 12.71
N THR A 346 -21.89 10.90 13.04
CA THR A 346 -23.02 10.05 13.43
C THR A 346 -23.68 10.55 14.71
N GLN A 347 -22.91 10.98 15.71
CA GLN A 347 -23.45 11.57 16.93
C GLN A 347 -24.23 12.86 16.64
N SER A 348 -23.66 13.78 15.84
CA SER A 348 -24.35 15.02 15.48
C SER A 348 -25.64 14.79 14.67
N ALA A 349 -25.70 13.72 13.88
CA ALA A 349 -26.89 13.34 13.14
C ALA A 349 -27.98 12.67 14.01
N GLN A 350 -27.62 12.17 15.19
CA GLN A 350 -28.57 11.61 16.17
C GLN A 350 -29.16 12.66 17.11
N GLU A 351 -28.54 13.84 17.21
CA GLU A 351 -29.00 14.97 18.04
C GLU A 351 -29.99 15.90 17.32
N ILE A 352 -30.28 15.64 16.03
CA ILE A 352 -31.24 16.39 15.19
C ILE A 352 -32.53 15.59 15.09
#